data_AF-A0A536VX73-F1
#
_entry.id   AF-A0A536VX73-F1
#
_cell.length_a   1.000
_cell.length_b   1.000
_cell.length_c   1.000
_cell.angle_alpha   90.00
_cell.angle_beta   90.00
_cell.angle_gamma   90.00
#
_symmetry.space_group_name_H-M   'P 1'
#
loop_
_entity.id
_entity.type
_entity.pdbx_description
1 polymer ?
#
loop_
_entity_poly.entity_id
_entity_poly.type
_entity_poly.pdbx_seq_one_letter_code
_entity_poly.pdbx_strand_id
1 'polypeptide(L)'
;TRKYISKTYKLDEEGVNAWYRHWIAEGFQMVESFLAQERKHGKYCFRDQVTLADCCLVPQVFNAILYKCDLKPYPAVTRIHEACMKLDAFIAAQPSKQPDAA
;
A
#
# COMPACT_ATOMS: atom_id res chain seq x y z
N THR A 1 13.86 5.97 -9.27
CA THR A 1 13.05 6.97 -8.54
C THR A 1 13.74 7.50 -7.29
N ARG A 2 14.06 6.68 -6.27
CA ARG A 2 14.75 7.14 -5.03
C ARG A 2 16.04 7.95 -5.29
N LYS A 3 16.99 7.37 -6.05
CA LYS A 3 18.27 8.04 -6.42
C LYS A 3 18.05 9.36 -7.14
N TYR A 4 16.99 9.45 -7.94
CA TYR A 4 16.64 10.67 -8.67
C TYR A 4 16.14 11.75 -7.70
N ILE A 5 15.19 11.43 -6.82
CA ILE A 5 14.65 12.38 -5.83
C ILE A 5 15.76 12.89 -4.90
N SER A 6 16.59 11.99 -4.36
CA SER A 6 17.73 12.39 -3.51
C SER A 6 18.66 13.37 -4.22
N LYS A 7 19.08 13.06 -5.46
CA LYS A 7 20.00 13.92 -6.22
C LYS A 7 19.38 15.26 -6.62
N THR A 8 18.16 15.23 -7.16
CA THR A 8 17.47 16.40 -7.69
C THR A 8 17.12 17.40 -6.59
N TYR A 9 16.64 16.91 -5.45
CA TYR A 9 16.20 17.75 -4.32
C TYR A 9 17.24 17.86 -3.21
N LYS A 10 18.44 17.29 -3.40
CA LYS A 10 19.53 17.27 -2.42
C LYS A 10 19.09 16.78 -1.03
N LEU A 11 18.23 15.76 -1.03
CA LEU A 11 17.71 15.15 0.19
C LEU A 11 18.63 14.03 0.65
N ASP A 12 18.85 13.98 1.96
CA ASP A 12 19.44 12.82 2.64
C ASP A 12 18.44 11.66 2.70
N GLU A 13 18.83 10.56 3.34
CA GLU A 13 18.00 9.37 3.45
C GLU A 13 16.66 9.66 4.14
N GLU A 14 16.68 10.45 5.21
CA GLU A 14 15.46 10.75 5.97
C GLU A 14 14.55 11.71 5.21
N GLY A 15 15.09 12.70 4.51
CA GLY A 15 14.32 13.58 3.64
C GLY A 15 13.62 12.80 2.51
N VAL A 16 14.29 11.81 1.93
CA VAL A 16 13.66 10.93 0.93
C VAL A 16 12.57 10.05 1.55
N ASN A 17 12.80 9.51 2.75
CA ASN A 17 11.79 8.73 3.44
C ASN A 17 10.56 9.58 3.82
N ALA A 18 10.78 10.81 4.29
CA ALA A 18 9.71 11.77 4.59
C ALA A 18 8.88 12.09 3.35
N TRP A 19 9.54 12.28 2.20
CA TRP A 19 8.87 12.44 0.91
C TRP A 19 7.97 11.23 0.57
N TYR A 20 8.49 10.01 0.70
CA TYR A 20 7.68 8.80 0.48
C TYR A 20 6.49 8.72 1.44
N ARG A 21 6.72 8.93 2.74
CA ARG A 21 5.64 8.88 3.75
C ARG A 21 4.55 9.90 3.47
N HIS A 22 4.90 11.11 3.04
CA HIS A 22 3.93 12.14 2.67
C HIS A 22 3.00 11.66 1.53
N TRP A 23 3.55 11.21 0.41
CA TRP A 23 2.73 10.80 -0.73
C TRP A 23 1.94 9.52 -0.49
N ILE A 24 2.48 8.60 0.32
CA ILE A 24 1.73 7.41 0.76
C ILE A 24 0.53 7.84 1.61
N ALA A 25 0.72 8.77 2.56
CA ALA A 25 -0.34 9.25 3.44
C ALA A 25 -1.46 9.96 2.66
N GLU A 26 -1.11 10.85 1.73
CA GLU A 26 -2.06 11.52 0.82
C GLU A 26 -2.87 10.49 0.02
N GLY A 27 -2.18 9.50 -0.58
CA GLY A 27 -2.81 8.44 -1.34
C GLY A 27 -3.81 7.62 -0.52
N PHE A 28 -3.41 7.20 0.68
CA PHE A 28 -4.27 6.42 1.56
C PHE A 28 -5.43 7.22 2.12
N GLN A 29 -5.26 8.51 2.40
CA GLN A 29 -6.38 9.36 2.81
C GLN A 29 -7.46 9.42 1.74
N MET A 30 -7.07 9.52 0.46
CA MET A 30 -8.01 9.48 -0.66
C MET A 30 -8.68 8.11 -0.79
N VAL A 31 -7.93 7.01 -0.71
CA VAL A 31 -8.50 5.66 -0.82
C VAL A 31 -9.46 5.36 0.33
N GLU A 32 -9.09 5.67 1.56
CA GLU A 32 -9.93 5.47 2.75
C GLU A 32 -11.24 6.27 2.62
N SER A 33 -11.14 7.53 2.18
CA SER A 33 -12.30 8.39 1.96
C SER A 33 -13.20 7.86 0.83
N PHE A 34 -12.61 7.40 -0.27
CA PHE A 34 -13.34 6.82 -1.40
C PHE A 34 -14.11 5.55 -0.98
N LEU A 35 -13.45 4.65 -0.23
CA LEU A 35 -14.07 3.45 0.31
C LEU A 35 -15.27 3.82 1.19
N ALA A 36 -15.10 4.77 2.12
CA ALA A 36 -16.17 5.21 3.00
C ALA A 36 -17.37 5.84 2.26
N GLN A 37 -17.12 6.60 1.19
CA GLN A 37 -18.16 7.31 0.44
C GLN A 37 -18.96 6.39 -0.49
N GLU A 38 -18.27 5.57 -1.29
CA GLU A 38 -18.93 4.76 -2.32
C GLU A 38 -19.75 3.63 -1.71
N ARG A 39 -19.41 3.17 -0.49
CA ARG A 39 -20.08 2.05 0.22
C ARG A 39 -20.21 0.78 -0.63
N LYS A 40 -19.33 0.64 -1.63
CA LYS A 40 -19.27 -0.50 -2.55
C LYS A 40 -18.25 -1.55 -2.13
N HIS A 41 -17.38 -1.26 -1.17
CA HIS A 41 -16.44 -2.25 -0.66
C HIS A 41 -17.16 -3.24 0.26
N GLY A 42 -16.67 -4.46 0.30
CA GLY A 42 -17.12 -5.51 1.20
C GLY A 42 -15.90 -6.12 1.87
N LYS A 43 -15.74 -7.43 1.71
CA LYS A 43 -14.52 -8.13 2.13
C LYS A 43 -13.25 -7.53 1.50
N TYR A 44 -13.33 -7.13 0.23
CA TYR A 44 -12.22 -6.55 -0.56
C TYR A 44 -12.53 -5.11 -0.99
N CYS A 45 -11.67 -4.49 -1.82
CA CYS A 45 -11.86 -3.14 -2.36
C CYS A 45 -13.20 -2.93 -3.05
N PHE A 46 -13.73 -3.97 -3.70
CA PHE A 46 -15.03 -3.94 -4.36
C PHE A 46 -15.85 -5.19 -4.00
N ARG A 47 -16.87 -5.00 -3.16
CA ARG A 47 -17.74 -6.07 -2.66
C ARG A 47 -16.90 -7.23 -2.09
N ASP A 48 -17.24 -8.45 -2.46
CA ASP A 48 -16.67 -9.68 -1.91
C ASP A 48 -15.83 -10.49 -2.91
N GLN A 49 -15.44 -9.87 -4.04
CA GLN A 49 -14.50 -10.47 -5.00
C GLN A 49 -13.23 -9.62 -5.12
N VAL A 50 -12.09 -10.30 -5.27
CA VAL A 50 -10.80 -9.65 -5.56
C VAL A 50 -10.86 -9.04 -6.95
N THR A 51 -10.37 -7.81 -7.07
CA THR A 51 -10.31 -7.05 -8.32
C THR A 51 -8.91 -6.48 -8.53
N LEU A 52 -8.70 -5.80 -9.65
CA LEU A 52 -7.47 -5.05 -9.91
C LEU A 52 -7.18 -4.02 -8.81
N ALA A 53 -8.21 -3.47 -8.15
CA ALA A 53 -8.00 -2.52 -7.05
C ALA A 53 -7.24 -3.15 -5.88
N ASP A 54 -7.52 -4.41 -5.54
CA ASP A 54 -6.80 -5.15 -4.50
C ASP A 54 -5.37 -5.48 -4.91
N CYS A 55 -5.17 -5.86 -6.18
CA CYS A 55 -3.84 -6.09 -6.76
C CYS A 55 -2.96 -4.83 -6.70
N CYS A 56 -3.55 -3.63 -6.74
CA CYS A 56 -2.83 -2.36 -6.58
C CYS A 56 -2.67 -1.98 -5.09
N LEU A 57 -3.69 -2.22 -4.26
CA LEU A 57 -3.69 -1.81 -2.85
C LEU A 57 -2.67 -2.62 -2.03
N VAL A 58 -2.61 -3.93 -2.20
CA VAL A 58 -1.73 -4.81 -1.42
C VAL A 58 -0.24 -4.42 -1.51
N PRO A 59 0.37 -4.28 -2.71
CA PRO A 59 1.76 -3.83 -2.80
C PRO A 59 1.95 -2.40 -2.29
N GLN A 60 0.92 -1.54 -2.37
CA GLN A 60 1.01 -0.19 -1.82
C GLN A 60 1.05 -0.19 -0.28
N VAL A 61 0.28 -1.06 0.38
CA VAL A 61 0.36 -1.26 1.84
C VAL A 61 1.70 -1.85 2.25
N PHE A 62 2.25 -2.79 1.46
CA PHE A 62 3.60 -3.29 1.67
C PHE A 62 4.65 -2.17 1.64
N ASN A 63 4.59 -1.27 0.65
CA ASN A 63 5.47 -0.10 0.59
C ASN A 63 5.32 0.81 1.81
N ALA A 64 4.09 1.02 2.30
CA ALA A 64 3.84 1.81 3.50
C ALA A 64 4.50 1.21 4.75
N ILE A 65 4.45 -0.11 4.90
CA ILE A 65 5.15 -0.83 5.97
C ILE A 65 6.67 -0.66 5.82
N LEU A 66 7.20 -0.83 4.60
CA LEU A 66 8.63 -0.67 4.31
C LEU A 66 9.16 0.72 4.68
N TYR A 67 8.38 1.77 4.42
CA TYR A 67 8.72 3.16 4.76
C TYR A 67 8.24 3.59 6.16
N LYS A 68 7.74 2.65 6.97
CA LYS A 68 7.30 2.88 8.36
C LYS A 68 6.23 3.98 8.48
N CYS A 69 5.28 4.01 7.55
CA CYS A 69 4.11 4.89 7.61
C CYS A 69 3.19 4.49 8.77
N ASP A 70 2.49 5.47 9.35
CA ASP A 70 1.38 5.19 10.26
C ASP A 70 0.15 4.76 9.45
N LEU A 71 -0.37 3.56 9.74
CA LEU A 71 -1.55 3.00 9.08
C LEU A 71 -2.82 3.12 9.93
N LYS A 72 -2.72 3.56 11.19
CA LYS A 72 -3.88 3.70 12.09
C LYS A 72 -5.01 4.56 11.50
N PRO A 73 -4.73 5.64 10.73
CA PRO A 73 -5.80 6.44 10.12
C PRO A 73 -6.56 5.73 8.99
N TYR A 74 -6.11 4.57 8.52
CA TYR A 74 -6.65 3.88 7.34
C TYR A 74 -7.16 2.47 7.67
N PRO A 75 -8.20 2.34 8.53
CA PRO A 75 -8.70 1.05 8.99
C PRO A 75 -9.32 0.20 7.87
N ALA A 76 -10.02 0.79 6.88
CA ALA A 76 -10.57 0.03 5.77
C ALA A 76 -9.48 -0.53 4.86
N VAL A 77 -8.47 0.29 4.53
CA VAL A 77 -7.28 -0.14 3.78
C VAL A 77 -6.58 -1.30 4.49
N THR A 78 -6.32 -1.17 5.79
CA THR A 78 -5.62 -2.20 6.58
C THR A 78 -6.42 -3.50 6.62
N ARG A 79 -7.73 -3.42 6.88
CA ARG A 79 -8.64 -4.58 6.89
C ARG A 79 -8.67 -5.31 5.53
N ILE A 80 -8.73 -4.58 4.42
CA ILE A 80 -8.75 -5.18 3.08
C ILE A 80 -7.42 -5.86 2.78
N HIS A 81 -6.31 -5.21 3.10
CA HIS A 81 -4.98 -5.81 2.95
C HIS A 81 -4.88 -7.13 3.74
N GLU A 82 -5.29 -7.14 5.02
CA GLU A 82 -5.30 -8.36 5.84
C GLU A 82 -6.21 -9.45 5.27
N ALA A 83 -7.35 -9.08 4.67
CA ALA A 83 -8.24 -10.04 4.02
C ALA A 83 -7.59 -10.66 2.76
N CYS A 84 -6.89 -9.86 1.95
CA CYS A 84 -6.16 -10.34 0.78
C CYS A 84 -5.00 -11.25 1.17
N MET A 85 -4.28 -10.90 2.23
CA MET A 85 -3.13 -11.66 2.74
C MET A 85 -3.46 -13.04 3.32
N LYS A 86 -4.75 -13.39 3.42
CA LYS A 86 -5.22 -14.74 3.77
C LYS A 86 -5.41 -15.66 2.57
N LEU A 87 -5.24 -15.14 1.35
CA LEU A 87 -5.42 -15.91 0.11
C LEU A 87 -4.07 -16.44 -0.39
N ASP A 88 -4.03 -17.71 -0.77
CA ASP A 88 -2.81 -18.37 -1.26
C ASP A 88 -2.18 -17.63 -2.46
N ALA A 89 -3.01 -17.05 -3.34
CA ALA A 89 -2.53 -16.27 -4.48
C ALA A 89 -1.69 -15.05 -4.06
N PHE A 90 -2.14 -14.28 -3.07
CA PHE A 90 -1.38 -13.12 -2.55
C PHE A 90 -0.16 -13.55 -1.74
N ILE A 91 -0.27 -14.66 -1.00
CA ILE A 91 0.86 -15.24 -0.26
C ILE A 91 1.96 -15.69 -1.23
N ALA A 92 1.61 -16.36 -2.34
CA ALA A 92 2.55 -16.81 -3.37
C ALA A 92 3.18 -15.63 -4.13
N ALA A 93 2.46 -14.52 -4.28
CA ALA A 93 2.94 -13.31 -4.95
C ALA A 93 3.81 -12.40 -4.06
N GLN A 94 4.10 -12.78 -2.81
CA GLN A 94 4.97 -12.00 -1.93
C GLN A 94 6.38 -11.83 -2.53
N PRO A 95 7.01 -10.64 -2.43
CA PRO A 95 8.35 -10.42 -2.95
C PRO A 95 9.39 -11.43 -2.44
N SER A 96 9.30 -11.83 -1.17
CA SER A 96 10.21 -12.82 -0.56
C SER A 96 10.04 -14.26 -1.06
N LYS A 97 8.99 -14.55 -1.84
CA LYS A 97 8.73 -15.87 -2.41
C LYS A 97 9.06 -15.95 -3.91
N GLN A 98 9.58 -14.87 -4.50
CA GLN A 98 9.93 -14.86 -5.91
C GLN A 98 11.29 -15.52 -6.13
N PRO A 99 11.51 -16.19 -7.29
CA PRO A 99 12.77 -16.89 -7.56
C PRO A 99 14.02 -15.99 -7.55
N ASP A 100 13.84 -14.69 -7.78
CA ASP A 100 14.87 -13.66 -7.83
C ASP A 100 15.01 -12.85 -6.53
N ALA A 101 14.39 -13.32 -5.44
CA ALA A 101 14.43 -12.62 -4.15
C ALA A 101 15.76 -12.78 -3.38
N ALA A 102 16.64 -13.70 -3.81
CA ALA A 102 17.91 -14.03 -3.16
C ALA A 102 19.11 -13.29 -3.77
#